data_AF-A0A919Y8R4-F1
#
_entry.id   AF-A0A919Y8R4-F1
#
_cell.length_a   1.000
_cell.length_b   1.000
_cell.length_c   1.000
_cell.angle_alpha   90.00
_cell.angle_beta   90.00
_cell.angle_gamma   90.00
#
_symmetry.space_group_name_H-M   'P 1'
#
loop_
_entity.id
_entity.type
_entity.pdbx_description
1 polymer ?
#
loop_
_entity_poly.entity_id
_entity_poly.type
_entity_poly.pdbx_seq_one_letter_code
_entity_poly.pdbx_strand_id
1 'polypeptide(L)' 'MHMSHPFEISEPKFIQHIGLMIVITTTVCKLVGTLDDVFIDHVALVVNEKNITFDYVKSFILK' A
#
# COMPACT_ATOMS: atom_id res chain seq x y z
N MET A 1 -16.52 -34.33 -9.74
CA MET A 1 -15.39 -33.71 -9.00
C MET A 1 -15.16 -32.34 -9.63
N HIS A 2 -15.59 -31.28 -8.98
CA HIS A 2 -15.33 -29.90 -9.43
C HIS A 2 -14.49 -29.25 -8.34
N MET A 3 -13.17 -29.25 -8.53
CA MET A 3 -12.26 -28.46 -7.71
C MET A 3 -12.25 -27.05 -8.27
N SER A 4 -13.06 -26.15 -7.72
CA SER A 4 -12.78 -24.73 -7.78
C SER A 4 -11.64 -24.48 -6.79
N HIS A 5 -10.41 -24.35 -7.30
CA HIS A 5 -9.36 -23.67 -6.53
C HIS A 5 -9.92 -22.28 -6.18
N PRO A 6 -10.11 -21.92 -4.90
CA PRO A 6 -10.33 -20.53 -4.57
C PRO A 6 -9.06 -19.82 -5.06
N PHE A 7 -9.25 -18.90 -6.00
CA PHE A 7 -8.22 -17.93 -6.32
C PHE A 7 -8.04 -17.15 -5.02
N GLU A 8 -7.07 -17.57 -4.20
CA GLU A 8 -6.59 -16.76 -3.08
C GLU A 8 -6.01 -15.53 -3.75
N ILE A 9 -6.85 -14.51 -3.95
CA ILE A 9 -6.43 -13.14 -4.10
C ILE A 9 -5.66 -12.92 -2.81
N SER A 10 -4.34 -13.08 -2.87
CA SER A 10 -3.47 -12.79 -1.75
C SER A 10 -3.74 -11.33 -1.46
N GLU A 11 -4.57 -11.06 -0.46
CA GLU A 11 -4.81 -9.73 0.05
C GLU A 11 -3.43 -9.11 0.20
N PRO A 12 -3.15 -7.99 -0.50
CA PRO A 12 -1.81 -7.46 -0.51
C PRO A 12 -1.36 -7.34 0.94
N LYS A 13 -0.20 -7.92 1.29
CA LYS A 13 0.40 -7.97 2.64
C LYS A 13 0.50 -6.59 3.33
N PHE A 14 0.09 -5.54 2.66
CA PHE A 14 0.12 -4.16 3.03
C PHE A 14 -1.22 -3.68 3.62
N ILE A 15 -2.35 -4.35 3.35
CA ILE A 15 -3.65 -4.03 3.96
C ILE A 15 -3.57 -4.07 5.49
N GLN A 16 -2.80 -5.01 6.04
CA GLN A 16 -2.58 -5.12 7.49
C GLN A 16 -1.82 -3.91 8.11
N HIS A 17 -1.29 -3.00 7.30
CA HIS A 17 -0.56 -1.83 7.76
C HIS A 17 -1.37 -0.53 7.61
N ILE A 18 -2.63 -0.60 7.16
CA ILE A 18 -3.53 0.56 7.10
C ILE A 18 -3.68 1.14 8.51
N GLY A 19 -3.64 2.47 8.61
CA GLY A 19 -3.66 3.23 9.87
C GLY A 19 -2.29 3.32 10.55
N LEU A 20 -1.25 2.67 10.04
CA LEU A 20 0.11 2.81 10.55
C LEU A 20 0.84 3.96 9.87
N MET A 21 1.74 4.60 10.61
CA MET A 21 2.68 5.56 10.04
C MET A 21 3.75 4.80 9.25
N ILE A 22 3.88 5.11 7.97
CA ILE A 22 4.83 4.47 7.05
C ILE A 22 5.76 5.51 6.43
N VAL A 23 6.93 5.03 6.00
CA VAL A 23 7.89 5.83 5.24
C VAL A 23 8.00 5.29 3.83
N ILE A 24 7.53 6.04 2.85
CA ILE A 24 7.76 5.75 1.44
C ILE A 24 9.04 6.45 0.99
N THR A 25 10.02 5.67 0.54
CA THR A 25 11.23 6.21 -0.07
C THR A 25 11.10 6.10 -1.58
N THR A 26 11.03 7.25 -2.26
CA THR A 26 11.14 7.34 -3.71
C THR A 26 12.60 7.59 -4.10
N THR A 27 12.90 7.52 -5.40
CA THR A 27 14.23 7.87 -5.92
C THR A 27 14.62 9.33 -5.69
N VAL A 28 13.62 10.20 -5.49
CA VAL A 28 13.80 11.66 -5.42
C VAL A 28 13.65 12.18 -4.00
N CYS A 29 12.84 11.54 -3.17
CA CYS A 29 12.52 12.01 -1.82
C CYS A 29 11.99 10.89 -0.92
N LYS A 30 11.89 11.19 0.39
CA LYS A 30 11.16 10.37 1.36
C LYS A 30 9.87 11.07 1.74
N LEU A 31 8.79 10.32 1.80
CA LEU A 31 7.50 10.76 2.30
C LEU A 31 7.16 9.97 3.56
N VAL A 32 6.73 10.68 4.59
CA VAL A 32 6.26 10.09 5.85
C VAL A 32 4.78 10.44 5.97
N GLY A 33 3.94 9.43 6.17
CA GLY A 33 2.49 9.61 6.24
C GLY A 33 1.81 8.39 6.87
N THR A 34 0.53 8.53 7.15
CA THR A 34 -0.30 7.41 7.60
C THR A 34 -0.83 6.68 6.37
N LEU A 35 -0.71 5.37 6.33
CA LEU A 35 -1.26 4.55 5.25
C LEU A 35 -2.79 4.56 5.36
N ASP A 36 -3.46 5.07 4.33
CA ASP A 36 -4.92 5.20 4.30
C ASP A 36 -5.56 4.02 3.58
N ASP A 37 -5.02 3.68 2.40
CA ASP A 37 -5.52 2.56 1.59
C ASP A 37 -4.42 1.96 0.70
N VAL A 38 -4.57 0.69 0.35
CA VAL A 38 -3.64 -0.05 -0.52
C VAL A 38 -4.38 -0.92 -1.52
N PHE A 39 -4.11 -0.66 -2.79
CA PHE A 39 -4.56 -1.48 -3.91
C PHE A 39 -3.37 -2.14 -4.62
N ILE A 40 -3.68 -3.02 -5.56
CA ILE A 40 -2.68 -3.78 -6.32
C ILE A 40 -1.77 -2.83 -7.14
N ASP A 41 -2.29 -1.68 -7.56
CA ASP A 41 -1.64 -0.75 -8.47
C ASP A 41 -1.34 0.63 -7.85
N HIS A 42 -1.95 0.97 -6.72
CA HIS A 42 -1.76 2.27 -6.07
C HIS A 42 -1.80 2.21 -4.54
N VAL A 43 -1.21 3.23 -3.90
CA VAL A 43 -1.16 3.39 -2.45
C VAL A 43 -1.58 4.81 -2.07
N ALA A 44 -2.45 4.94 -1.08
CA ALA A 44 -2.90 6.23 -0.55
C ALA A 44 -2.30 6.51 0.83
N LEU A 45 -1.80 7.74 1.03
CA LEU A 45 -1.26 8.20 2.30
C LEU A 45 -1.89 9.53 2.72
N VAL A 46 -2.21 9.64 4.00
CA VAL A 46 -2.51 10.92 4.65
C VAL A 46 -1.20 11.55 5.12
N VAL A 47 -0.87 12.71 4.57
CA VAL A 47 0.27 13.54 5.00
C VAL A 47 -0.25 14.92 5.37
N ASN A 48 -0.07 15.33 6.63
CA ASN A 48 -0.58 16.61 7.14
C ASN A 48 -2.05 16.86 6.75
N GLU A 49 -2.92 15.87 7.00
CA GLU A 49 -4.36 15.90 6.69
C GLU A 49 -4.71 15.97 5.19
N LYS A 50 -3.73 15.79 4.29
CA LYS A 50 -3.96 15.68 2.85
C LYS A 50 -3.73 14.26 2.36
N ASN A 51 -4.66 13.75 1.56
CA ASN A 51 -4.50 12.49 0.85
C ASN A 51 -3.59 12.66 -0.37
N ILE A 52 -2.54 11.85 -0.42
CA ILE A 52 -1.61 11.73 -1.53
C ILE A 52 -1.66 10.30 -2.04
N THR A 53 -2.01 10.14 -3.31
CA THR A 53 -2.04 8.84 -3.99
C THR A 53 -0.80 8.67 -4.83
N PHE A 54 -0.20 7.49 -4.74
CA PHE A 54 0.92 7.06 -5.56
C PHE A 54 0.47 5.92 -6.46
N ASP A 55 0.49 6.17 -7.77
CA ASP A 55 0.19 5.16 -8.79
C ASP A 55 1.46 4.40 -9.18
N TYR A 56 1.30 3.15 -9.62
CA TYR A 56 2.38 2.29 -10.12
C TYR A 56 3.51 2.02 -9.10
N VAL A 57 3.14 1.77 -7.84
CA VAL A 57 4.12 1.42 -6.81
C VAL A 57 4.63 -0.01 -7.03
N LYS A 58 5.82 -0.14 -7.63
CA LYS A 58 6.42 -1.46 -7.92
C LYS A 58 6.90 -2.19 -6.67
N SER A 59 7.37 -1.46 -5.66
CA SER A 59 7.88 -2.03 -4.41
C SER A 59 8.02 -0.94 -3.36
N PHE A 60 7.57 -1.23 -2.14
CA PHE A 60 7.78 -0.41 -0.97
C PHE A 60 8.14 -1.31 0.21
N ILE A 61 9.07 -0.84 1.05
CA ILE A 61 9.56 -1.59 2.20
C ILE A 61 8.97 -0.91 3.44
N LEU A 62 8.14 -1.64 4.18
CA LEU A 62 7.74 -1.28 5.53
C LEU A 62 8.90 -1.65 6.47
N LYS A 63 9.39 -0.68 7.25
CA LYS A 63 10.50 -0.87 8.18
C LYS A 63 10.10 -0.43 9.57
#